data_AF-G0L1G8-F1
#
_entry.id   AF-G0L1G8-F1
#
_cell.length_a   1.000
_cell.length_b   1.000
_cell.length_c   1.000
_cell.angle_alpha   90.00
_cell.angle_beta   90.00
_cell.angle_gamma   90.00
#
_symmetry.space_group_name_H-M   'P 1'
#
loop_
_entity.id
_entity.type
_entity.pdbx_description
1 polymer ?
#
loop_
_entity_poly.entity_id
_entity_poly.type
_entity_poly.pdbx_seq_one_letter_code
_entity_poly.pdbx_strand_id
1 'polypeptide(L)'
;MVLTELNPKGNFDSWDKKKLNEIKQNTFSTKIGDTLFENDELVLSEIILKPGERTPFRKHANDYSCTCFTDGLLVSRNVNGQIGLLRFDQGDQFYWTCSKKETIHDLENIGENTVIIKVLEIKR
;
A
#
# COMPACT_ATOMS: atom_id res chain seq x y z
N MET A 1 -10.18 -10.47 1.36
CA MET A 1 -8.85 -10.21 0.77
C MET A 1 -8.03 -11.48 0.86
N VAL A 2 -7.37 -11.85 -0.24
CA VAL A 2 -6.33 -12.89 -0.24
C VAL A 2 -4.97 -12.24 -0.42
N LEU A 3 -4.01 -12.57 0.47
CA LEU A 3 -2.61 -12.18 0.36
C LEU A 3 -1.78 -13.43 0.04
N THR A 4 -1.02 -13.40 -1.05
CA THR A 4 -0.06 -14.44 -1.42
C THR A 4 1.35 -13.86 -1.42
N GLU A 5 2.25 -14.47 -0.66
CA GLU A 5 3.66 -14.08 -0.68
C GLU A 5 4.30 -14.49 -2.01
N LEU A 6 4.90 -13.53 -2.71
CA LEU A 6 5.67 -13.75 -3.93
C LEU A 6 7.18 -13.73 -3.68
N ASN A 7 7.62 -12.98 -2.67
CA ASN A 7 9.03 -12.87 -2.31
C ASN A 7 9.15 -12.64 -0.80
N PRO A 8 10.00 -13.40 -0.08
CA PRO A 8 10.12 -13.29 1.36
C PRO A 8 10.90 -12.03 1.77
N LYS A 9 10.71 -11.64 3.03
CA LYS A 9 11.48 -10.57 3.67
C LYS A 9 12.99 -10.83 3.60
N GLY A 10 13.76 -9.79 3.30
CA GLY A 10 15.21 -9.84 3.20
C GLY A 10 15.74 -10.28 1.84
N ASN A 11 14.89 -10.76 0.93
CA ASN A 11 15.30 -11.13 -0.43
C ASN A 11 15.13 -9.94 -1.40
N PHE A 12 16.23 -9.56 -2.06
CA PHE A 12 16.24 -8.46 -3.04
C PHE A 12 16.70 -8.89 -4.45
N ASP A 13 16.95 -10.18 -4.66
CA ASP A 13 17.60 -10.69 -5.89
C ASP A 13 16.75 -10.43 -7.15
N SER A 14 15.42 -10.45 -7.00
CA SER A 14 14.45 -10.27 -8.08
C SER A 14 13.96 -8.82 -8.24
N TRP A 15 14.52 -7.86 -7.49
CA TRP A 15 14.02 -6.50 -7.48
C TRP A 15 14.50 -5.66 -8.67
N ASP A 16 13.57 -4.88 -9.22
CA ASP A 16 13.89 -3.90 -10.25
C ASP A 16 14.83 -2.80 -9.71
N LYS A 17 15.84 -2.44 -10.51
CA LYS A 17 16.88 -1.47 -10.12
C LYS A 17 16.30 -0.09 -9.84
N LYS A 18 15.23 0.34 -10.53
CA LYS A 18 14.63 1.65 -10.30
C LYS A 18 13.97 1.69 -8.92
N LYS A 19 13.27 0.62 -8.53
CA LYS A 19 12.65 0.49 -7.20
C LYS A 19 13.70 0.46 -6.08
N LEU A 20 14.79 -0.26 -6.28
CA LEU A 20 15.91 -0.24 -5.31
C LEU A 20 16.53 1.15 -5.17
N ASN A 21 16.65 1.90 -6.27
CA ASN A 21 17.15 3.27 -6.22
C ASN A 21 16.16 4.22 -5.52
N GLU A 22 14.85 4.06 -5.72
CA GLU A 22 13.81 4.80 -4.98
C GLU A 22 13.93 4.56 -3.46
N ILE A 23 14.12 3.29 -3.05
CA ILE A 23 14.34 2.93 -1.65
C ILE A 23 15.61 3.59 -1.08
N LYS A 24 16.71 3.58 -1.84
CA LYS A 24 17.99 4.16 -1.42
C LYS A 24 17.93 5.68 -1.21
N GLN A 25 17.05 6.38 -1.90
CA GLN A 25 16.84 7.82 -1.69
C GLN A 25 16.28 8.11 -0.29
N ASN A 26 15.59 7.13 0.33
CA ASN A 26 15.07 7.20 1.69
C ASN A 26 14.16 8.42 1.95
N THR A 27 13.47 8.89 0.91
CA THR A 27 12.51 9.99 0.95
C THR A 27 11.12 9.44 0.70
N PHE A 28 10.37 9.16 1.77
CA PHE A 28 9.04 8.55 1.68
C PHE A 28 7.98 9.54 2.17
N SER A 29 6.96 9.77 1.34
CA SER A 29 5.81 10.58 1.73
C SER A 29 4.99 9.86 2.80
N THR A 30 4.37 10.63 3.70
CA THR A 30 3.32 10.14 4.61
C THR A 30 1.91 10.34 4.02
N LYS A 31 1.79 11.00 2.86
CA LYS A 31 0.51 11.10 2.15
C LYS A 31 0.17 9.74 1.54
N ILE A 32 -0.87 9.10 2.07
CA ILE A 32 -1.29 7.75 1.67
C ILE A 32 -2.05 7.74 0.34
N GLY A 33 -2.89 8.74 0.14
CA GLY A 33 -3.72 8.95 -1.05
C GLY A 33 -4.28 10.37 -1.03
N ASP A 34 -5.33 10.64 -1.79
CA ASP A 34 -6.00 11.93 -1.74
C ASP A 34 -6.90 12.01 -0.52
N THR A 35 -6.68 13.04 0.31
CA THR A 35 -7.44 13.25 1.55
C THR A 35 -8.88 13.64 1.23
N LEU A 36 -9.84 12.88 1.74
CA LEU A 36 -11.27 13.16 1.64
C LEU A 36 -11.81 13.85 2.89
N PHE A 37 -11.26 13.48 4.05
CA PHE A 37 -11.65 14.03 5.34
C PHE A 37 -10.48 13.93 6.32
N GLU A 38 -10.34 14.92 7.18
CA GLU A 38 -9.32 14.94 8.22
C GLU A 38 -9.84 15.73 9.43
N ASN A 39 -9.65 15.18 10.63
CA ASN A 39 -9.83 15.87 11.91
C ASN A 39 -8.67 15.53 12.86
N ASP A 40 -8.78 15.88 14.14
CA ASP A 40 -7.71 15.64 15.13
C ASP A 40 -7.47 14.16 15.45
N GLU A 41 -8.43 13.28 15.16
CA GLU A 41 -8.39 11.86 15.52
C GLU A 41 -8.12 10.93 14.32
N LEU A 42 -8.54 11.32 13.11
CA LEU A 42 -8.68 10.44 11.97
C LEU A 42 -8.31 11.15 10.66
N VAL A 43 -7.77 10.39 9.71
CA VAL A 43 -7.61 10.81 8.30
C VAL A 43 -8.26 9.77 7.40
N LEU A 44 -9.19 10.19 6.55
CA LEU A 44 -9.76 9.37 5.48
C LEU A 44 -9.14 9.77 4.15
N SER A 45 -8.45 8.83 3.52
CA SER A 45 -7.82 9.01 2.20
C SER A 45 -8.42 8.05 1.17
N GLU A 46 -8.34 8.44 -0.10
CA GLU A 46 -8.64 7.58 -1.25
C GLU A 46 -7.38 7.29 -2.07
N ILE A 47 -7.23 6.03 -2.46
CA ILE A 47 -6.28 5.59 -3.47
C ILE A 47 -7.08 5.12 -4.68
N ILE A 48 -6.84 5.75 -5.83
CA ILE A 48 -7.35 5.30 -7.13
C ILE A 48 -6.16 4.87 -7.97
N LEU A 49 -6.18 3.64 -8.47
CA LEU A 49 -5.15 3.10 -9.36
C LEU A 49 -5.80 2.48 -10.59
N LYS A 50 -5.58 3.08 -11.76
CA LYS A 50 -5.89 2.44 -13.05
C LYS A 50 -4.96 1.24 -13.30
N PRO A 51 -5.28 0.36 -14.25
CA PRO A 51 -4.37 -0.72 -14.66
C PRO A 51 -2.96 -0.20 -14.96
N GLY A 52 -1.95 -0.80 -14.31
CA GLY A 52 -0.54 -0.41 -14.42
C GLY A 52 -0.12 0.83 -13.61
N GLU A 53 -1.05 1.53 -12.95
CA GLU A 53 -0.69 2.63 -12.05
C GLU A 53 -0.15 2.10 -10.71
N ARG A 54 0.77 2.87 -10.15
CA ARG A 54 1.48 2.57 -8.91
C ARG A 54 1.59 3.81 -8.05
N THR A 55 1.29 3.67 -6.76
CA THR A 55 1.70 4.65 -5.75
C THR A 55 3.21 4.54 -5.48
N PRO A 56 3.96 5.64 -5.27
CA PRO A 56 5.35 5.54 -4.81
C PRO A 56 5.47 4.84 -3.44
N PHE A 57 6.69 4.49 -3.03
CA PHE A 57 6.91 4.03 -1.66
C PHE A 57 6.45 5.11 -0.68
N ARG A 58 5.52 4.75 0.20
CA ARG A 58 4.93 5.65 1.19
C ARG A 58 4.96 5.02 2.56
N LYS A 59 5.00 5.86 3.58
CA LYS A 59 5.13 5.45 4.98
C LYS A 59 3.80 5.64 5.71
N HIS A 60 3.26 4.54 6.20
CA HIS A 60 2.16 4.58 7.17
C HIS A 60 2.72 4.90 8.57
N ALA A 61 2.30 6.01 9.17
CA ALA A 61 2.71 6.39 10.53
C ALA A 61 1.73 5.90 11.60
N ASN A 62 0.48 5.71 11.19
CA ASN A 62 -0.67 5.45 12.03
C ASN A 62 -1.22 4.06 11.76
N ASP A 63 -1.94 3.49 12.73
CA ASP A 63 -2.72 2.29 12.46
C ASP A 63 -3.87 2.65 11.52
N TYR A 64 -4.25 1.70 10.68
CA TYR A 64 -5.23 2.00 9.64
C TYR A 64 -6.12 0.83 9.30
N SER A 65 -7.31 1.15 8.81
CA SER A 65 -8.15 0.20 8.10
C SER A 65 -8.21 0.54 6.61
N CYS A 66 -8.29 -0.49 5.79
CA CYS A 66 -8.50 -0.37 4.35
C CYS A 66 -9.83 -1.01 3.99
N THR A 67 -10.60 -0.33 3.15
CA THR A 67 -11.83 -0.85 2.54
C THR A 67 -11.70 -0.75 1.02
N CYS A 68 -11.87 -1.86 0.31
CA CYS A 68 -11.82 -1.88 -1.15
C CYS A 68 -13.23 -1.71 -1.72
N PHE A 69 -13.39 -0.72 -2.60
CA PHE A 69 -14.67 -0.37 -3.22
C PHE A 69 -14.87 -1.01 -4.60
N THR A 70 -13.82 -1.62 -5.13
CA THR A 70 -13.82 -2.37 -6.38
C THR A 70 -12.99 -3.64 -6.23
N ASP A 71 -13.23 -4.61 -7.11
CA ASP A 71 -12.35 -5.77 -7.26
C ASP A 71 -10.96 -5.30 -7.71
N GLY A 72 -9.91 -6.00 -7.26
CA GLY A 72 -8.55 -5.60 -7.56
C GLY A 72 -7.53 -6.72 -7.48
N LEU A 73 -6.52 -6.64 -8.35
CA LEU A 73 -5.31 -7.46 -8.29
C LEU A 73 -4.11 -6.53 -8.19
N LEU A 74 -3.47 -6.51 -7.02
CA LEU A 74 -2.38 -5.58 -6.73
C LEU A 74 -1.11 -6.29 -6.28
N VAL A 75 0.02 -5.65 -6.52
CA VAL A 75 1.30 -6.04 -5.94
C VAL A 75 1.71 -4.96 -4.94
N SER A 76 2.05 -5.38 -3.73
CA SER A 76 2.66 -4.53 -2.71
C SER A 76 4.11 -4.97 -2.50
N ARG A 77 5.04 -4.02 -2.51
CA ARG A 77 6.45 -4.26 -2.24
C ARG A 77 6.84 -3.47 -1.02
N ASN A 78 7.41 -4.14 -0.04
CA ASN A 78 7.90 -3.52 1.18
C ASN A 78 9.40 -3.26 1.08
N VAL A 79 9.87 -2.15 1.66
CA VAL A 79 11.31 -1.81 1.66
C VAL A 79 12.18 -2.86 2.36
N ASN A 80 11.58 -3.77 3.14
CA ASN A 80 12.26 -4.91 3.74
C ASN A 80 12.51 -6.08 2.76
N GLY A 81 12.16 -5.94 1.49
CA GLY A 81 12.34 -6.95 0.43
C GLY A 81 11.09 -7.79 0.16
N GLN A 82 10.14 -7.85 1.09
CA GLN A 82 8.93 -8.65 0.91
C GLN A 82 8.06 -8.14 -0.26
N ILE A 83 7.52 -9.07 -1.06
CA ILE A 83 6.56 -8.78 -2.12
C ILE A 83 5.33 -9.65 -1.91
N GLY A 84 4.16 -9.02 -1.87
CA GLY A 84 2.87 -9.68 -1.77
C GLY A 84 1.99 -9.41 -2.97
N LEU A 85 1.27 -10.42 -3.43
CA LEU A 85 0.13 -10.31 -4.34
C LEU A 85 -1.14 -10.22 -3.51
N LEU A 86 -1.91 -9.15 -3.72
CA LEU A 86 -3.18 -8.90 -3.07
C LEU A 86 -4.31 -9.09 -4.09
N ARG A 87 -5.28 -9.91 -3.73
CA ARG A 87 -6.56 -9.99 -4.43
C ARG A 87 -7.65 -9.45 -3.51
N PHE A 88 -8.32 -8.42 -3.98
CA PHE A 88 -9.47 -7.82 -3.32
C PHE A 88 -10.72 -8.13 -4.12
N ASP A 89 -11.77 -8.53 -3.40
CA ASP A 89 -13.14 -8.46 -3.88
C ASP A 89 -13.77 -7.17 -3.34
N GLN A 90 -14.72 -6.60 -4.07
CA GLN A 90 -15.45 -5.42 -3.64
C GLN A 90 -16.07 -5.64 -2.25
N GLY A 91 -15.86 -4.68 -1.35
CA GLY A 91 -16.31 -4.72 0.03
C GLY A 91 -15.31 -5.36 1.00
N ASP A 92 -14.20 -5.92 0.51
CA ASP A 92 -13.14 -6.42 1.37
C ASP A 92 -12.61 -5.34 2.32
N GLN A 93 -12.42 -5.73 3.58
CA GLN A 93 -11.87 -4.88 4.63
C GLN A 93 -10.77 -5.59 5.40
N PHE A 94 -9.74 -4.84 5.79
CA PHE A 94 -8.74 -5.30 6.74
C PHE A 94 -8.22 -4.15 7.59
N TYR A 95 -7.60 -4.51 8.72
CA TYR A 95 -6.95 -3.58 9.64
C TYR A 95 -5.47 -3.94 9.75
N TRP A 96 -4.62 -2.92 9.85
CA TRP A 96 -3.18 -3.09 10.00
C TRP A 96 -2.66 -2.25 11.16
N THR A 97 -1.92 -2.91 12.06
CA THR A 97 -1.20 -2.25 13.14
C THR A 97 0.21 -1.91 12.69
N CYS A 98 0.50 -0.61 12.58
CA CYS A 98 1.79 -0.09 12.19
C CYS A 98 2.81 -0.23 13.32
N SER A 99 3.75 -1.18 13.14
CA SER A 99 4.97 -1.31 13.93
C SER A 99 6.14 -0.61 13.21
N LYS A 100 7.12 -0.07 13.94
CA LYS A 100 8.17 0.84 13.42
C LYS A 100 8.99 0.32 12.21
N LYS A 101 8.93 -0.96 11.84
CA LYS A 101 9.81 -1.57 10.83
C LYS A 101 9.11 -2.01 9.53
N GLU A 102 7.78 -2.01 9.46
CA GLU A 102 7.04 -2.66 8.34
C GLU A 102 6.05 -1.73 7.63
N THR A 103 6.25 -0.42 7.73
CA THR A 103 5.26 0.58 7.30
C THR A 103 5.50 1.21 5.95
N ILE A 104 6.61 0.90 5.27
CA ILE A 104 6.98 1.53 4.01
C ILE A 104 6.81 0.54 2.87
N HIS A 105 5.84 0.82 2.00
CA HIS A 105 5.56 -0.02 0.84
C HIS A 105 4.97 0.79 -0.32
N ASP A 106 5.11 0.25 -1.53
CA ASP A 106 4.37 0.70 -2.70
C ASP A 106 3.08 -0.13 -2.85
N LEU A 107 2.24 0.25 -3.82
CA LEU A 107 1.08 -0.51 -4.22
C LEU A 107 0.85 -0.27 -5.71
N GLU A 108 0.83 -1.34 -6.50
CA GLU A 108 0.70 -1.30 -7.95
C GLU A 108 -0.50 -2.14 -8.38
N ASN A 109 -1.36 -1.58 -9.22
CA ASN A 109 -2.45 -2.33 -9.83
C ASN A 109 -1.94 -3.10 -11.04
N ILE A 110 -1.94 -4.43 -10.95
CA ILE A 110 -1.54 -5.32 -12.04
C ILE A 110 -2.73 -6.03 -12.70
N GLY A 111 -3.95 -5.68 -12.28
CA GLY A 111 -5.19 -6.18 -12.86
C GLY A 111 -5.70 -5.32 -14.01
N GLU A 112 -6.90 -5.65 -14.48
CA GLU A 112 -7.54 -5.02 -15.64
C GLU A 112 -8.54 -3.93 -15.27
N ASN A 113 -8.97 -3.87 -14.00
CA ASN A 113 -9.95 -2.92 -13.50
C ASN A 113 -9.29 -1.79 -12.70
N THR A 114 -9.92 -0.60 -12.68
CA THR A 114 -9.52 0.45 -11.74
C THR A 114 -9.80 0.02 -10.30
N VAL A 115 -8.79 0.14 -9.46
CA VAL A 115 -8.87 -0.17 -8.02
C VAL A 115 -9.14 1.12 -7.25
N ILE A 116 -10.17 1.10 -6.40
CA ILE A 116 -10.51 2.19 -5.48
C ILE A 116 -10.46 1.67 -4.05
N ILE A 117 -9.58 2.25 -3.23
CA ILE A 117 -9.38 1.88 -1.84
C ILE A 117 -9.58 3.12 -0.96
N LYS A 118 -10.37 2.99 0.10
CA LYS A 118 -10.41 3.99 1.17
C LYS A 118 -9.54 3.52 2.31
N VAL A 119 -8.68 4.41 2.78
CA VAL A 119 -7.79 4.18 3.92
C VAL A 119 -8.21 5.12 5.04
N LEU A 120 -8.58 4.58 6.19
CA LEU A 120 -8.87 5.34 7.40
C LEU A 120 -7.73 5.14 8.39
N GLU A 121 -6.92 6.17 8.59
CA GLU A 121 -5.81 6.20 9.54
C GLU A 121 -6.26 6.80 10.88
N ILE A 122 -5.88 6.18 11.99
CA ILE A 122 -6.14 6.64 13.35
C ILE A 122 -4.91 7.38 13.87
N LYS A 123 -5.02 8.69 14.07
CA LYS A 123 -3.92 9.53 14.57
C LYS A 123 -3.51 9.09 15.97
N ARG A 124 -2.21 8.92 16.17
CA ARG A 124 -1.59 8.65 17.48
C ARG A 124 -1.06 9.92 18.12
#